data_AF-A0AB39BY38-F1
#
_entry.id   AF-A0AB39BY38-F1
#
_cell.length_a   1.000
_cell.length_b   1.000
_cell.length_c   1.000
_cell.angle_alpha   90.00
_cell.angle_beta   90.00
_cell.angle_gamma   90.00
#
_symmetry.space_group_name_H-M   'P 1'
#
loop_
_entity.id
_entity.type
_entity.pdbx_description
1 polymer ?
#
loop_
_entity_poly.entity_id
_entity_poly.type
_entity_poly.pdbx_seq_one_letter_code
_entity_poly.pdbx_strand_id
1 'polypeptide(L)' 'MIEFCNGRLASYKKPRTIEFVDELPRNPSGKVLKVELRETYRKAHQTK' A
#
# COMPACT_ATOMS: atom_id res chain seq x y z
N MET A 1 12.16 -3.21 -6.74
CA MET A 1 10.95 -3.83 -6.12
C MET A 1 9.79 -3.97 -7.10
N ILE A 2 9.45 -2.94 -7.90
CA ILE A 2 8.42 -3.08 -8.95
C ILE A 2 8.82 -4.12 -10.02
N GLU A 3 10.13 -4.25 -10.31
CA GLU A 3 10.64 -5.32 -11.19
C GLU A 3 10.37 -6.73 -10.68
N PHE A 4 10.25 -6.94 -9.36
CA PHE A 4 9.86 -8.24 -8.83
C PHE A 4 8.46 -8.66 -9.32
N CYS A 5 7.60 -7.70 -9.63
CA CYS A 5 6.29 -7.95 -10.20
C CYS A 5 6.33 -8.22 -11.72
N ASN A 6 7.47 -8.02 -12.41
CA ASN A 6 7.60 -8.35 -13.83
C ASN A 6 7.46 -9.86 -14.05
N GLY A 7 6.69 -10.26 -15.05
CA GLY A 7 6.39 -11.66 -15.34
C GLY A 7 5.46 -12.36 -14.34
N ARG A 8 5.19 -11.77 -13.16
CA ARG A 8 4.30 -12.32 -12.12
C ARG A 8 2.93 -11.65 -12.09
N LEU A 9 2.87 -10.40 -12.50
CA LEU A 9 1.64 -9.60 -12.56
C LEU A 9 1.52 -8.91 -13.92
N ALA A 10 0.28 -8.81 -14.41
CA ALA A 10 -0.04 -7.96 -15.54
C ALA A 10 0.37 -6.50 -15.24
N SER A 11 0.80 -5.76 -16.27
CA SER A 11 1.40 -4.43 -16.09
C SER A 11 0.53 -3.47 -15.26
N TYR A 12 -0.78 -3.49 -15.47
CA TYR A 12 -1.73 -2.63 -14.75
C TYR A 12 -1.96 -3.00 -13.28
N LYS A 13 -1.60 -4.22 -12.85
CA LYS A 13 -1.71 -4.68 -11.45
C LYS A 13 -0.49 -4.38 -10.61
N LYS A 14 0.57 -3.85 -11.22
CA LYS A 14 1.79 -3.47 -10.49
C LYS A 14 1.45 -2.29 -9.56
N PRO A 15 1.98 -2.29 -8.33
CA PRO A 15 1.80 -1.15 -7.43
C PRO A 15 2.39 0.11 -8.07
N ARG A 16 1.65 1.22 -8.02
CA ARG A 16 2.10 2.52 -8.56
C ARG A 16 3.02 3.25 -7.58
N THR A 17 2.75 3.10 -6.29
CA THR A 17 3.54 3.70 -5.22
C THR A 17 3.83 2.64 -4.18
N ILE A 18 5.02 2.72 -3.57
CA ILE A 18 5.47 1.86 -2.49
C ILE A 18 6.05 2.76 -1.42
N GLU A 19 5.54 2.64 -0.20
CA GLU A 19 6.03 3.36 0.97
C GLU A 19 6.43 2.35 2.03
N PHE A 20 7.58 2.60 2.64
CA PHE A 20 8.08 1.83 3.75
C PHE A 20 7.72 2.54 5.05
N VAL A 21 7.20 1.77 5.99
CA VAL A 21 6.85 2.24 7.34
C VAL A 21 7.44 1.28 8.35
N ASP A 22 7.80 1.79 9.51
CA ASP A 22 8.34 0.98 10.60
C ASP A 22 7.29 0.00 11.13
N GLU A 23 6.01 0.40 11.18
CA GLU A 23 4.92 -0.46 11.63
C GLU A 23 3.62 -0.22 10.86
N LEU A 24 2.85 -1.31 10.67
CA LEU A 24 1.49 -1.25 10.13
C LEU A 24 0.47 -1.06 11.26
N PRO A 25 -0.49 -0.13 11.11
CA PRO A 25 -1.55 0.04 12.09
C PRO A 25 -2.39 -1.22 12.17
N ARG A 26 -2.49 -1.77 13.38
CA ARG A 26 -3.23 -3.00 13.67
C ARG A 26 -4.20 -2.77 14.83
N ASN A 27 -5.30 -3.52 14.81
CA ASN A 27 -6.21 -3.57 15.94
C ASN A 27 -5.63 -4.42 17.10
N PRO A 28 -6.24 -4.43 18.29
CA PRO A 28 -5.78 -5.23 19.43
C PRO A 28 -5.73 -6.75 19.17
N SER A 29 -6.45 -7.25 18.16
CA SER A 29 -6.39 -8.64 17.70
C SER A 29 -5.34 -8.89 16.61
N GLY A 30 -4.52 -7.89 16.27
CA GLY A 30 -3.44 -7.97 15.28
C GLY A 30 -3.87 -7.80 13.82
N LYS A 31 -5.14 -7.54 13.52
CA LYS A 31 -5.62 -7.31 12.15
C LYS A 31 -5.20 -5.93 11.67
N VAL A 32 -4.64 -5.86 10.46
CA VAL A 32 -4.28 -4.60 9.81
C VAL A 32 -5.52 -3.75 9.53
N LEU A 33 -5.46 -2.49 9.92
CA LEU A 33 -6.54 -1.52 9.77
C LEU A 33 -6.52 -0.92 8.35
N LYS A 34 -6.98 -1.72 7.38
CA LYS A 34 -6.97 -1.34 5.95
C LYS A 34 -7.79 -0.09 5.62
N VAL A 35 -8.83 0.21 6.42
CA VAL A 35 -9.68 1.40 6.21
C VAL A 35 -8.88 2.66 6.50
N GLU A 36 -8.27 2.75 7.67
CA GLU A 36 -7.42 3.88 8.06
C GLU A 36 -6.22 4.03 7.11
N LEU A 37 -5.56 2.92 6.75
CA LEU A 37 -4.50 2.95 5.74
C LEU A 37 -4.97 3.56 4.42
N ARG A 38 -6.16 3.18 3.93
CA ARG A 38 -6.70 3.76 2.70
C ARG A 38 -6.96 5.25 2.86
N GLU A 39 -7.48 5.71 3.99
CA GLU A 39 -7.75 7.13 4.21
C GLU A 39 -6.47 7.95 4.29
N THR A 40 -5.48 7.50 5.06
CA THR A 40 -4.18 8.17 5.23
C THR A 40 -3.47 8.31 3.88
N TYR A 41 -3.31 7.21 3.15
CA TYR A 41 -2.56 7.21 1.90
C TYR A 41 -3.37 7.76 0.72
N ARG A 42 -4.71 7.69 0.73
CA ARG A 42 -5.52 8.36 -0.29
C ARG A 42 -5.38 9.89 -0.20
N LYS A 43 -5.32 10.46 1.01
CA LYS A 43 -5.09 11.90 1.19
C LYS A 43 -3.66 12.30 0.81
N ALA A 44 -2.66 11.51 1.23
CA ALA A 44 -1.26 11.76 0.93
C ALA A 44 -0.95 11.78 -0.58
N HIS A 45 -1.63 10.94 -1.38
CA HIS A 45 -1.45 10.85 -2.84
C HIS A 45 -2.47 11.70 -3.64
N GLN A 46 -3.25 12.57 -3.00
CA GLN A 46 -4.26 13.40 -3.68
C GLN A 46 -3.71 14.71 -4.27
N THR A 47 -2.47 14.72 -4.74
CA THR A 47 -1.88 15.89 -5.40
C THR A 47 -1.34 15.54 -6.77
N LYS A 48 -2.23 15.52 -7.77
CA LYS A 48 -2.13 16.34 -9.00
C LYS A 48 -3.37 16.13 -9.87
#